data_AF-A0A4P1RJQ8-F1
#
_entry.id   AF-A0A4P1RJQ8-F1
#
_cell.length_a   1.000
_cell.length_b   1.000
_cell.length_c   1.000
_cell.angle_alpha   90.00
_cell.angle_beta   90.00
_cell.angle_gamma   90.00
#
_symmetry.space_group_name_H-M   'P 1'
#
loop_
_entity.id
_entity.type
_entity.pdbx_description
1 polymer ?
#
loop_
_entity_poly.entity_id
_entity_poly.type
_entity_poly.pdbx_seq_one_letter_code
_entity_poly.pdbx_strand_id
1 'polypeptide(L)'
;MSSKSLKITGIDDRRYWNYIPTEESRFKNVAYLQQMWWVEVVGELEFEFPVGSYSIFFRLQLGQAHKVSGRRVCNVDKVHGWNIKPVRFQLSTSNGQHSFSEFYLRGPEEEWVHYHVGDFVVEKPNEPTKVKFSLAQIDCTHTKGGLCLDYAIISPIEFRERLKQF
;
A
#
# COMPACT_ATOMS: atom_id res chain seq x y z
N MET A 1 -6.60 4.92 -5.45
CA MET A 1 -5.39 5.61 -5.94
C MET A 1 -4.40 4.56 -6.43
N SER A 2 -4.06 4.55 -7.72
CA SER A 2 -3.05 3.61 -8.25
C SER A 2 -1.66 3.93 -7.70
N SER A 3 -0.73 2.97 -7.77
CA SER A 3 0.69 3.19 -7.45
C SER A 3 1.30 4.41 -8.14
N LYS A 4 0.91 4.69 -9.39
CA LYS A 4 1.34 5.89 -10.16
C LYS A 4 0.83 7.22 -9.59
N SER A 5 -0.23 7.21 -8.80
CA SER A 5 -0.76 8.42 -8.14
C SER A 5 -0.20 8.63 -6.72
N LEU A 6 0.64 7.71 -6.25
CA LEU A 6 1.28 7.79 -4.94
C LEU A 6 2.69 8.39 -5.09
N LYS A 7 3.10 9.16 -4.09
CA LYS A 7 4.48 9.63 -3.99
C LYS A 7 5.31 8.52 -3.37
N ILE A 8 6.17 7.90 -4.16
CA ILE A 8 7.01 6.77 -3.76
C ILE A 8 8.47 7.22 -3.81
N THR A 9 9.20 7.04 -2.71
CA THR A 9 10.61 7.44 -2.64
C THR A 9 11.45 6.60 -3.61
N GLY A 10 12.20 7.28 -4.48
CA GLY A 10 13.07 6.66 -5.49
C GLY A 10 12.37 6.06 -6.71
N ILE A 11 11.07 6.33 -6.92
CA ILE A 11 10.27 5.73 -8.00
C ILE A 11 10.76 6.01 -9.42
N ASP A 12 11.43 7.14 -9.62
CA ASP A 12 11.97 7.54 -10.93
C ASP A 12 13.27 6.82 -11.29
N ASP A 13 13.88 6.12 -10.33
CA ASP A 13 15.11 5.35 -10.53
C ASP A 13 14.80 3.87 -10.77
N ARG A 14 15.03 3.43 -12.01
CA ARG A 14 14.76 2.04 -12.45
C ARG A 14 15.59 0.98 -11.73
N ARG A 15 16.67 1.38 -11.05
CA ARG A 15 17.49 0.49 -10.20
C ARG A 15 16.75 0.11 -8.92
N TYR A 16 15.82 0.95 -8.45
CA TYR A 16 15.05 0.72 -7.23
C TYR A 16 13.64 0.24 -7.54
N TRP A 17 12.94 0.88 -8.48
CA TRP A 17 11.55 0.60 -8.77
C TRP A 17 11.28 0.37 -10.25
N ASN A 18 10.34 -0.52 -10.57
CA ASN A 18 9.81 -0.66 -11.91
C ASN A 18 8.29 -0.77 -11.88
N TYR A 19 7.62 -0.22 -12.88
CA TYR A 19 6.22 -0.55 -13.12
C TYR A 19 6.16 -1.82 -13.95
N ILE A 20 5.53 -2.86 -13.40
CA ILE A 20 5.36 -4.14 -14.08
C ILE A 20 3.88 -4.31 -14.50
N PRO A 21 3.60 -4.73 -15.75
CA PRO A 21 2.26 -5.09 -16.17
C PRO A 21 1.74 -6.31 -15.40
N THR A 22 0.45 -6.31 -15.05
CA THR A 22 -0.21 -7.48 -14.44
C THR A 22 -1.71 -7.41 -14.63
N GLU A 23 -2.33 -8.56 -14.88
CA GLU A 23 -3.78 -8.73 -14.95
C GLU A 23 -4.44 -8.80 -13.54
N GLU A 24 -3.63 -8.88 -12.48
CA GLU A 24 -4.12 -8.95 -11.09
C GLU A 24 -4.37 -7.56 -10.48
N SER A 25 -4.11 -6.50 -11.25
CA SER A 25 -4.35 -5.11 -10.88
C SER A 25 -5.46 -4.53 -11.77
N ARG A 26 -6.39 -3.81 -11.13
CA ARG A 26 -7.40 -3.01 -11.85
C ARG A 26 -6.80 -1.85 -12.67
N PHE A 27 -5.54 -1.49 -12.42
CA PHE A 27 -4.79 -0.46 -13.14
C PHE A 27 -3.82 -1.05 -14.19
N LYS A 28 -3.86 -2.38 -14.39
CA LYS A 28 -3.02 -3.15 -15.32
C LYS A 28 -1.51 -3.09 -15.06
N ASN A 29 -1.08 -2.37 -14.00
CA ASN A 29 0.31 -2.18 -13.64
C ASN A 29 0.44 -1.98 -12.12
N VAL A 30 1.55 -2.43 -11.56
CA VAL A 30 1.91 -2.24 -10.15
C VAL A 30 3.34 -1.72 -10.04
N ALA A 31 3.66 -1.01 -8.96
CA ALA A 31 5.03 -0.61 -8.65
C ALA A 31 5.74 -1.77 -7.93
N TYR A 32 6.85 -2.22 -8.50
CA TYR A 32 7.66 -3.31 -7.98
C TYR A 32 9.01 -2.79 -7.48
N LEU A 33 9.29 -3.03 -6.20
CA LEU A 33 10.57 -2.70 -5.59
C LEU A 33 11.61 -3.78 -5.91
N GLN A 34 12.63 -3.43 -6.67
CA GLN A 34 13.80 -4.29 -6.86
C GLN A 34 14.62 -4.38 -5.58
N GLN A 35 15.07 -3.24 -5.07
CA GLN A 35 15.89 -3.13 -3.87
C GLN A 35 15.96 -1.67 -3.40
N MET A 36 15.86 -1.41 -2.11
CA MET A 36 16.13 -0.08 -1.54
C MET A 36 16.51 -0.18 -0.06
N TRP A 37 17.21 0.83 0.47
CA TRP A 37 17.54 0.90 1.90
C TRP A 37 16.36 1.48 2.70
N TRP A 38 15.81 2.62 2.32
CA TRP A 38 14.61 3.19 2.97
C TRP A 38 13.43 3.19 1.99
N VAL A 39 12.24 2.82 2.46
CA VAL A 39 11.02 2.87 1.65
C VAL A 39 10.01 3.78 2.33
N GLU A 40 9.44 4.69 1.55
CA GLU A 40 8.31 5.52 1.96
C GLU A 40 7.37 5.67 0.76
N VAL A 41 6.08 5.44 1.02
CA VAL A 41 4.98 5.60 0.07
C VAL A 41 3.96 6.50 0.73
N VAL A 42 3.62 7.61 0.07
CA VAL A 42 2.69 8.61 0.59
C VAL A 42 1.54 8.78 -0.39
N GLY A 43 0.32 8.70 0.12
CA GLY A 43 -0.89 9.11 -0.56
C GLY A 43 -1.47 10.36 0.08
N GLU A 44 -1.97 11.25 -0.76
CA GLU A 44 -2.61 12.50 -0.34
C GLU A 44 -3.76 12.78 -1.30
N LEU A 45 -4.92 13.13 -0.75
CA LEU A 45 -6.08 13.56 -1.52
C LEU A 45 -6.89 14.56 -0.71
N GLU A 46 -7.66 15.35 -1.41
CA GLU A 46 -8.64 16.27 -0.84
C GLU A 46 -9.94 16.06 -1.59
N PHE A 47 -11.00 15.73 -0.86
CA PHE A 47 -12.27 15.32 -1.45
C PHE A 47 -13.44 15.65 -0.51
N GLU A 48 -14.59 16.00 -1.08
CA GLU A 48 -15.84 16.19 -0.35
C GLU A 48 -16.50 14.82 -0.11
N PHE A 49 -16.10 14.17 0.99
CA PHE A 49 -16.67 12.89 1.36
C PHE A 49 -18.10 13.06 1.89
N PRO A 50 -19.01 12.12 1.63
CA PRO A 50 -20.22 11.97 2.41
C PRO A 50 -19.90 11.81 3.90
N VAL A 51 -20.83 12.22 4.76
CA VAL A 51 -20.73 11.98 6.21
C VAL A 51 -20.69 10.48 6.46
N GLY A 52 -19.71 10.03 7.25
CA GLY A 52 -19.52 8.62 7.50
C GLY A 52 -18.14 8.28 8.05
N SER A 53 -17.93 6.99 8.32
CA SER A 53 -16.65 6.46 8.77
C SER A 53 -15.98 5.66 7.64
N TYR A 54 -14.69 5.91 7.43
CA TYR A 54 -13.91 5.35 6.33
C TYR A 54 -12.63 4.69 6.85
N SER A 55 -12.19 3.66 6.13
CA SER A 55 -10.89 2.99 6.32
C SER A 55 -10.02 3.19 5.09
N ILE A 56 -8.69 3.25 5.31
CA ILE A 56 -7.69 3.28 4.23
C ILE A 56 -6.86 2.00 4.26
N PHE A 57 -6.58 1.44 3.08
CA PHE A 57 -5.73 0.27 2.91
C PHE A 57 -4.74 0.46 1.78
N PHE A 58 -3.53 -0.10 1.94
CA PHE A 58 -2.63 -0.41 0.83
C PHE A 58 -2.83 -1.86 0.41
N ARG A 59 -2.98 -2.12 -0.89
CA ARG A 59 -2.95 -3.48 -1.44
C ARG A 59 -1.52 -3.82 -1.84
N LEU A 60 -0.91 -4.75 -1.12
CA LEU A 60 0.50 -5.11 -1.23
C LEU A 60 0.65 -6.62 -1.45
N GLN A 61 1.75 -7.01 -2.08
CA GLN A 61 2.17 -8.41 -2.20
C GLN A 61 3.70 -8.49 -2.06
N LEU A 62 4.19 -9.48 -1.32
CA LEU A 62 5.61 -9.84 -1.36
C LEU A 62 5.81 -10.89 -2.47
N GLY A 63 6.68 -10.57 -3.42
CA GLY A 63 6.96 -11.35 -4.61
C GLY A 63 6.34 -10.75 -5.87
N GLN A 64 6.57 -11.42 -6.99
CA GLN A 64 6.07 -11.03 -8.31
C GLN A 64 5.15 -12.12 -8.87
N ALA A 65 3.85 -11.86 -8.87
CA ALA A 65 2.87 -12.72 -9.51
C ALA A 65 2.99 -12.72 -11.04
N HIS A 66 2.99 -13.91 -11.64
CA HIS A 66 2.98 -14.11 -13.08
C HIS A 66 2.22 -15.41 -13.42
N LYS A 67 1.85 -15.57 -14.70
CA LYS A 67 1.18 -16.78 -15.18
C LYS A 67 2.17 -17.68 -15.91
N VAL A 68 2.24 -18.95 -15.50
CA VAL A 68 2.99 -20.01 -16.19
C VAL A 68 1.99 -21.07 -16.65
N SER A 69 1.85 -21.26 -17.97
CA SER A 69 0.90 -22.23 -18.55
C SER A 69 -0.54 -22.09 -18.01
N GLY A 70 -0.99 -20.85 -17.80
CA GLY A 70 -2.33 -20.52 -17.26
C GLY A 70 -2.46 -20.63 -15.74
N ARG A 71 -1.47 -21.19 -15.03
CA ARG A 71 -1.43 -21.22 -13.57
C ARG A 71 -0.75 -19.98 -13.02
N ARG A 72 -1.32 -19.45 -11.94
CA ARG A 72 -0.73 -18.32 -11.21
C ARG A 72 0.44 -18.82 -10.36
N VAL A 73 1.57 -18.12 -10.43
CA VAL A 73 2.78 -18.40 -9.64
C VAL A 73 3.31 -17.08 -9.10
N CYS A 74 3.75 -17.03 -7.84
CA CYS A 74 4.42 -15.87 -7.26
C CYS A 74 5.92 -16.14 -7.09
N ASN A 75 6.77 -15.41 -7.81
CA ASN A 75 8.23 -15.50 -7.59
C ASN A 75 8.59 -14.68 -6.34
N VAL A 76 9.16 -15.34 -5.33
CA VAL A 76 9.59 -14.72 -4.07
C VAL A 76 11.12 -14.61 -3.92
N ASP A 77 11.90 -14.98 -4.93
CA ASP A 77 13.37 -15.05 -4.87
C ASP A 77 14.02 -13.70 -4.52
N LYS A 78 13.36 -12.61 -4.91
CA LYS A 78 13.82 -11.24 -4.65
C LYS A 78 13.27 -10.63 -3.36
N VAL A 79 12.42 -11.34 -2.63
CA VAL A 79 11.84 -10.87 -1.36
C VAL A 79 12.88 -10.98 -0.26
N HIS A 80 13.22 -9.85 0.35
CA HIS A 80 14.17 -9.79 1.47
C HIS A 80 13.97 -8.54 2.32
N GLY A 81 14.48 -8.55 3.56
CA GLY A 81 14.57 -7.38 4.45
C GLY A 81 13.28 -7.00 5.19
N TRP A 82 12.10 -7.30 4.65
CA TRP A 82 10.80 -6.88 5.22
C TRP A 82 10.47 -7.48 6.59
N ASN A 83 11.11 -8.58 6.98
CA ASN A 83 10.92 -9.25 8.26
C ASN A 83 11.85 -8.73 9.38
N ILE A 84 12.79 -7.82 9.08
CA ILE A 84 13.77 -7.34 10.06
C ILE A 84 13.18 -6.29 11.00
N LYS A 85 12.30 -5.41 10.48
CA LYS A 85 11.54 -4.43 11.27
C LYS A 85 10.11 -4.33 10.77
N PRO A 86 9.15 -3.89 11.59
CA PRO A 86 7.81 -3.64 11.11
C PRO A 86 7.77 -2.46 10.14
N VAL A 87 6.78 -2.47 9.26
CA VAL A 87 6.40 -1.33 8.43
C VAL A 87 5.44 -0.45 9.22
N ARG A 88 5.70 0.85 9.19
CA ARG A 88 4.88 1.89 9.81
C ARG A 88 3.79 2.32 8.85
N PHE A 89 2.57 2.36 9.33
CA PHE A 89 1.41 2.89 8.64
C PHE A 89 0.88 4.09 9.41
N GLN A 90 0.66 5.19 8.70
CA GLN A 90 0.20 6.44 9.31
C GLN A 90 -0.93 7.05 8.50
N LEU A 91 -1.86 7.70 9.20
CA LEU A 91 -2.98 8.45 8.65
C LEU A 91 -3.11 9.76 9.41
N SER A 92 -3.39 10.84 8.68
CA SER A 92 -3.72 12.15 9.22
C SER A 92 -4.76 12.83 8.35
N THR A 93 -5.64 13.63 8.96
CA THR A 93 -6.67 14.41 8.25
C THR A 93 -6.58 15.90 8.59
N SER A 94 -7.16 16.78 7.76
CA SER A 94 -7.22 18.23 8.02
C SER A 94 -7.98 18.60 9.29
N ASN A 95 -8.93 17.77 9.74
CA ASN A 95 -9.66 17.96 11.00
C ASN A 95 -8.93 17.39 12.23
N GLY A 96 -7.66 16.99 12.10
CA GLY A 96 -6.79 16.64 13.22
C GLY A 96 -6.86 15.18 13.68
N GLN A 97 -7.61 14.31 12.97
CA GLN A 97 -7.58 12.88 13.27
C GLN A 97 -6.23 12.28 12.84
N HIS A 98 -5.75 11.32 13.61
CA HIS A 98 -4.50 10.62 13.35
C HIS A 98 -4.59 9.15 13.76
N SER A 99 -3.98 8.28 12.97
CA SER A 99 -3.82 6.86 13.29
C SER A 99 -2.39 6.42 12.99
N PHE A 100 -1.88 5.51 13.81
CA PHE A 100 -0.56 4.92 13.71
C PHE A 100 -0.64 3.42 13.98
N SER A 101 0.03 2.63 13.15
CA SER A 101 0.20 1.21 13.39
C SER A 101 1.51 0.68 12.80
N GLU A 102 2.00 -0.42 13.37
CA GLU A 102 3.23 -1.08 12.95
C GLU A 102 2.97 -2.58 12.78
N PHE A 103 3.23 -3.09 11.58
CA PHE A 103 3.07 -4.50 11.26
C PHE A 103 4.22 -5.01 10.39
N TYR A 104 4.66 -6.23 10.64
CA TYR A 104 5.53 -6.92 9.68
C TYR A 104 4.73 -7.25 8.42
N LEU A 105 5.32 -7.00 7.25
CA LEU A 105 4.76 -7.56 6.02
C LEU A 105 4.95 -9.06 6.09
N ARG A 106 3.85 -9.81 6.08
CA ARG A 106 3.86 -11.26 6.12
C ARG A 106 4.18 -11.82 4.73
N GLY A 107 4.86 -12.95 4.68
CA GLY A 107 4.95 -13.83 3.50
C GLY A 107 5.14 -15.29 3.91
N PRO A 108 4.87 -16.29 3.04
CA PRO A 108 4.10 -16.27 1.79
C PRO A 108 2.77 -17.01 1.96
N GLU A 109 1.66 -16.28 1.92
CA GLU A 109 0.53 -16.80 1.15
C GLU A 109 0.62 -16.02 -0.15
N GLU A 110 0.53 -16.69 -1.29
CA GLU A 110 0.87 -16.15 -2.60
C GLU A 110 0.01 -14.94 -3.02
N GLU A 111 -0.76 -14.35 -2.12
CA GLU A 111 -1.90 -13.52 -2.36
C GLU A 111 -1.61 -12.04 -2.09
N TRP A 112 -2.51 -11.22 -2.60
CA TRP A 112 -2.49 -9.78 -2.36
C TRP A 112 -3.22 -9.48 -1.08
N VAL A 113 -2.58 -8.74 -0.18
CA VAL A 113 -3.15 -8.43 1.13
C VAL A 113 -3.46 -6.94 1.21
N HIS A 114 -4.62 -6.62 1.79
CA HIS A 114 -5.00 -5.24 2.12
C HIS A 114 -4.51 -4.88 3.53
N TYR A 115 -3.37 -4.18 3.58
CA TYR A 115 -2.82 -3.66 4.83
C TYR A 115 -3.57 -2.41 5.27
N HIS A 116 -4.24 -2.50 6.42
CA HIS A 116 -4.99 -1.40 7.03
C HIS A 116 -4.04 -0.31 7.52
N VAL A 117 -4.33 0.93 7.16
CA VAL A 117 -3.53 2.11 7.54
C VAL A 117 -4.13 2.81 8.75
N GLY A 118 -5.45 2.98 8.73
CA GLY A 118 -6.19 3.71 9.74
C GLY A 118 -7.62 3.99 9.32
N ASP A 119 -8.40 4.44 10.29
CA ASP A 119 -9.80 4.82 10.14
C ASP A 119 -9.93 6.34 10.35
N PHE A 120 -10.86 6.98 9.66
CA PHE A 120 -11.21 8.39 9.87
C PHE A 120 -12.71 8.63 9.69
N VAL A 121 -13.21 9.68 10.34
CA VAL A 121 -14.62 10.09 10.33
C VAL A 121 -14.78 11.42 9.60
N VAL A 122 -15.81 11.50 8.77
CA VAL A 122 -16.26 12.72 8.11
C VAL A 122 -17.55 13.15 8.79
N GLU A 123 -17.50 14.23 9.55
CA GLU A 123 -18.63 14.70 10.38
C GLU A 123 -19.49 15.73 9.65
N LYS A 124 -18.88 16.51 8.76
CA LYS A 124 -19.54 17.62 8.07
C LYS A 124 -19.74 17.29 6.59
N PRO A 125 -20.98 17.38 6.07
CA PRO A 125 -21.20 17.28 4.64
C PRO A 125 -20.68 18.54 3.92
N ASN A 126 -20.27 18.40 2.66
CA ASN A 126 -19.91 19.50 1.76
C ASN A 126 -18.68 20.35 2.17
N GLU A 127 -17.83 19.84 3.07
CA GLU A 127 -16.50 20.42 3.32
C GLU A 127 -15.43 19.45 2.81
N PRO A 128 -14.47 19.89 1.98
CA PRO A 128 -13.36 19.04 1.56
C PRO A 128 -12.57 18.53 2.76
N THR A 129 -12.42 17.21 2.87
CA THR A 129 -11.54 16.60 3.86
C THR A 129 -10.23 16.23 3.17
N LYS A 130 -9.14 16.83 3.64
CA LYS A 130 -7.81 16.47 3.20
C LYS A 130 -7.32 15.29 4.02
N VAL A 131 -6.90 14.24 3.33
CA VAL A 131 -6.46 12.97 3.92
C VAL A 131 -5.06 12.66 3.42
N LYS A 132 -4.13 12.48 4.35
CA LYS A 132 -2.75 12.06 4.06
C LYS A 132 -2.47 10.76 4.79
N PHE A 133 -1.91 9.81 4.07
CA PHE A 133 -1.60 8.48 4.61
C PHE A 133 -0.28 7.96 4.05
N SER A 134 0.39 7.09 4.79
CA SER A 134 1.68 6.56 4.37
C SER A 134 1.94 5.14 4.84
N LEU A 135 2.84 4.50 4.10
CA LEU A 135 3.56 3.28 4.46
C LEU A 135 5.05 3.65 4.48
N ALA A 136 5.76 3.29 5.55
CA ALA A 136 7.18 3.63 5.69
C ALA A 136 7.98 2.55 6.42
N GLN A 137 9.16 2.26 5.91
CA GLN A 137 10.21 1.52 6.62
C GLN A 137 11.55 2.21 6.33
N ILE A 138 11.79 3.29 7.07
CA ILE A 138 12.98 4.12 6.95
C ILE A 138 14.06 3.55 7.88
N ASP A 139 14.80 2.58 7.36
CA ASP A 139 15.88 1.91 8.07
C ASP A 139 17.04 1.63 7.12
N CYS A 140 18.22 2.18 7.40
CA CYS A 140 19.41 2.02 6.56
C CYS A 140 20.34 0.89 7.03
N THR A 141 19.89 -0.01 7.92
CA THR A 141 20.69 -1.15 8.41
C THR A 141 20.61 -2.38 7.51
N HIS A 142 19.62 -2.47 6.63
CA HIS A 142 19.44 -3.57 5.69
C HIS A 142 18.73 -3.10 4.41
N THR A 143 19.00 -3.78 3.29
CA THR A 143 18.22 -3.61 2.07
C THR A 143 16.92 -4.39 2.15
N LYS A 144 15.91 -3.91 1.42
CA LYS A 144 14.62 -4.58 1.24
C LYS A 144 14.20 -4.56 -0.22
N GLY A 145 13.54 -5.61 -0.67
CA GLY A 145 13.18 -5.82 -2.07
C GLY A 145 12.04 -6.81 -2.24
N GLY A 146 11.54 -6.94 -3.46
CA GLY A 146 10.46 -7.87 -3.80
C GLY A 146 9.07 -7.42 -3.34
N LEU A 147 8.84 -6.12 -3.12
CA LEU A 147 7.51 -5.60 -2.76
C LEU A 147 6.76 -5.16 -4.02
N CYS A 148 5.57 -5.70 -4.23
CA CYS A 148 4.57 -5.15 -5.15
C CYS A 148 3.60 -4.23 -4.41
N LEU A 149 3.43 -3.02 -4.94
CA LEU A 149 2.41 -2.04 -4.54
C LEU A 149 1.44 -1.83 -5.70
N ASP A 150 0.19 -2.23 -5.50
CA ASP A 150 -0.86 -2.08 -6.52
C ASP A 150 -1.54 -0.71 -6.42
N TYR A 151 -2.34 -0.52 -5.36
CA TYR A 151 -3.10 0.70 -5.12
C TYR A 151 -3.34 0.92 -3.63
N ALA A 152 -3.74 2.14 -3.29
CA ALA A 152 -4.41 2.45 -2.04
C ALA A 152 -5.91 2.66 -2.27
N ILE A 153 -6.74 2.21 -1.33
CA ILE A 153 -8.19 2.33 -1.40
C ILE A 153 -8.73 2.95 -0.12
N ILE A 154 -9.73 3.80 -0.30
CA ILE A 154 -10.58 4.35 0.76
C ILE A 154 -11.94 3.72 0.59
N SER A 155 -12.48 3.20 1.67
CA SER A 155 -13.77 2.52 1.68
C SER A 155 -14.53 2.85 2.95
N PRO A 156 -15.86 2.97 2.91
CA PRO A 156 -16.68 2.96 4.13
C PRO A 156 -16.32 1.75 5.01
N ILE A 157 -16.29 1.95 6.34
CA ILE A 157 -15.89 0.92 7.31
C ILE A 157 -16.80 -0.32 7.22
N GLU A 158 -18.05 -0.16 6.83
CA GLU A 158 -19.02 -1.26 6.64
C GLU A 158 -18.54 -2.32 5.64
N PHE A 159 -17.69 -1.94 4.67
CA PHE A 159 -17.12 -2.87 3.70
C PHE A 159 -15.75 -3.42 4.11
N ARG A 160 -15.24 -3.07 5.29
CA ARG A 160 -13.93 -3.50 5.79
C ARG A 160 -13.77 -5.02 5.80
N GLU A 161 -14.79 -5.75 6.25
CA GLU A 161 -14.72 -7.22 6.32
C GLU A 161 -14.58 -7.86 4.94
N ARG A 162 -15.08 -7.22 3.87
CA ARG A 162 -14.86 -7.69 2.48
C ARG A 162 -13.41 -7.53 2.01
N LEU A 163 -12.65 -6.63 2.64
CA LEU A 163 -11.24 -6.39 2.34
C LEU A 163 -10.30 -7.19 3.25
N LYS A 164 -10.81 -7.77 4.34
CA LYS A 164 -10.06 -8.71 5.21
C LYS A 164 -10.22 -10.18 4.80
N GLN A 165 -11.14 -10.48 3.91
CA GLN A 165 -11.51 -11.85 3.50
C GLN A 165 -10.70 -12.41 2.31
N PHE A 166 -9.58 -11.79 1.97
CA PHE A 166 -8.64 -12.27 0.95
C PHE A 166 -7.22 -12.15 1.49
#